data_AF-A0A7R9VJX6-F1
#
_entry.id   AF-A0A7R9VJX6-F1
#
_cell.length_a   1.000
_cell.length_b   1.000
_cell.length_c   1.000
_cell.angle_alpha   90.00
_cell.angle_beta   90.00
_cell.angle_gamma   90.00
#
_symmetry.space_group_name_H-M   'P 1'
#
loop_
_entity.id
_entity.type
_entity.pdbx_description
1 polymer ?
#
loop_
_entity_poly.entity_id
_entity_poly.type
_entity_poly.pdbx_seq_one_letter_code
_entity_poly.pdbx_strand_id
1 'polypeptide(L)'
;VVDVLSSKGERRKLNVVKCYSPYGEHLRNMKVPGGSGISAMTWEGNGLRLALAVDGSIYFANVRPSYKWTVAQSTLVYAFCKAGSSCGMMFWNTKTDDRRIKYVPSIHDLHSAGD
;
A
#
# COMPACT_ATOMS: atom_id res chain seq x y z
N VAL A 1 5.79 -14.62 14.71
CA VAL A 1 7.11 -15.22 14.39
C VAL A 1 6.85 -16.41 13.51
N VAL A 2 7.51 -16.50 12.35
CA VAL A 2 7.41 -17.66 11.46
C VAL A 2 8.83 -18.18 11.28
N ASP A 3 9.04 -19.47 11.52
CA ASP A 3 10.36 -20.08 11.35
C ASP A 3 10.63 -20.30 9.86
N VAL A 4 11.79 -19.84 9.39
CA VAL A 4 12.28 -20.11 8.03
C VAL A 4 13.69 -20.68 8.15
N LEU A 5 13.91 -21.84 7.52
CA LEU A 5 15.21 -22.50 7.49
C LEU A 5 16.14 -21.76 6.52
N SER A 6 17.29 -21.30 7.02
CA SER A 6 18.38 -20.81 6.17
C SER A 6 19.20 -21.99 5.63
N SER A 7 19.88 -21.82 4.49
CA SER A 7 20.72 -22.85 3.84
C SER A 7 21.86 -23.38 4.72
N LYS A 8 22.13 -22.74 5.87
CA LYS A 8 23.12 -23.15 6.87
C LYS A 8 22.54 -23.84 8.11
N GLY A 9 21.25 -24.21 8.13
CA GLY A 9 20.63 -24.90 9.28
C GLY A 9 20.37 -24.01 10.51
N GLU A 10 20.74 -22.73 10.48
CA GLU A 10 20.35 -21.77 11.51
C GLU A 10 18.85 -21.43 11.40
N ARG A 11 18.09 -21.71 12.47
CA ARG A 11 16.73 -21.17 12.63
C ARG A 11 16.81 -19.67 12.89
N ARG A 12 16.69 -18.88 11.83
CA ARG A 12 16.52 -17.43 11.96
C ARG A 12 15.04 -17.13 12.18
N LYS A 13 14.71 -16.61 13.36
CA LYS A 13 13.39 -16.08 13.63
C LYS A 13 13.20 -14.84 12.76
N LEU A 14 12.28 -14.91 11.80
CA LEU A 14 11.94 -13.75 10.99
C LEU A 14 10.74 -13.03 11.60
N ASN A 15 10.88 -11.71 11.69
CA ASN A 15 9.75 -10.83 11.96
C ASN A 15 8.87 -10.78 10.73
N VAL A 16 7.57 -10.98 10.94
CA VAL A 16 6.56 -10.92 9.88
C VAL A 16 5.39 -10.10 10.38
N VAL A 17 5.09 -9.03 9.66
CA VAL A 17 3.81 -8.33 9.78
C VAL A 17 2.82 -9.01 8.83
N LYS A 18 1.68 -9.43 9.36
CA LYS A 18 0.59 -10.00 8.59
C LYS A 18 -0.50 -8.92 8.41
N CYS A 19 -0.83 -8.63 7.16
CA CYS A 19 -1.89 -7.69 6.81
C CYS A 19 -3.19 -8.46 6.55
N TYR A 20 -4.28 -8.00 7.13
CA TYR A 20 -5.62 -8.56 6.98
C TYR A 20 -6.60 -7.49 6.50
N SER A 21 -7.66 -7.90 5.82
CA SER A 21 -8.79 -7.04 5.49
C SER A 21 -9.60 -6.74 6.76
N PRO A 22 -10.45 -5.70 6.76
CA PRO A 22 -11.39 -5.45 7.86
C PRO A 22 -12.36 -6.62 8.12
N TYR A 23 -12.51 -7.53 7.15
CA TYR A 23 -13.33 -8.73 7.24
C TYR A 23 -12.55 -9.97 7.70
N GLY A 24 -11.27 -9.81 8.05
CA GLY A 24 -10.41 -10.89 8.56
C GLY A 24 -9.71 -11.71 7.48
N GLU A 25 -9.82 -11.33 6.20
CA GLU A 25 -9.16 -12.06 5.11
C GLU A 25 -7.66 -11.73 5.08
N HIS A 26 -6.82 -12.74 4.88
CA HIS A 26 -5.38 -12.53 4.76
C HIS A 26 -5.03 -11.84 3.44
N LEU A 27 -4.32 -10.71 3.51
CA LEU A 27 -3.93 -9.92 2.34
C LEU A 27 -2.49 -10.18 1.92
N ARG A 28 -1.55 -10.01 2.87
CA ARG A 28 -0.11 -10.08 2.57
C ARG A 28 0.72 -10.31 3.83
N ASN A 29 1.89 -10.93 3.66
CA ASN A 29 2.94 -11.00 4.67
C ASN A 29 4.10 -10.08 4.27
N MET A 30 4.57 -9.26 5.20
CA MET A 30 5.75 -8.41 5.04
C MET A 30 6.84 -8.87 6.01
N LYS A 31 7.97 -9.30 5.46
CA LYS A 31 9.15 -9.63 6.26
C LYS A 31 9.80 -8.35 6.74
N VAL A 32 10.16 -8.31 8.01
CA VAL A 32 10.83 -7.16 8.64
C VAL A 32 12.24 -7.61 9.05
N PRO A 33 13.30 -6.86 8.70
CA PRO A 33 14.64 -7.13 9.19
C PRO A 33 14.72 -7.07 10.72
N GLY A 34 15.76 -7.67 11.29
CA GLY A 34 16.00 -7.71 12.73
C GLY A 34 16.02 -9.13 13.29
N GLY A 35 16.73 -9.29 14.40
CA GLY A 35 16.85 -10.53 15.17
C GLY A 35 15.91 -10.58 16.37
N SER A 36 15.56 -9.42 16.96
CA SER A 36 14.52 -9.34 18.00
C SER A 36 13.13 -9.30 17.41
N GLY A 37 12.09 -9.56 18.21
CA GLY A 37 10.71 -9.29 17.83
C GLY A 37 10.44 -7.80 17.50
N ILE A 38 9.31 -7.54 16.86
CA ILE A 38 8.77 -6.17 16.71
C ILE A 38 8.23 -5.73 18.08
N SER A 39 8.78 -4.65 18.64
CA SER A 39 8.40 -4.17 19.99
C SER A 39 7.22 -3.20 19.98
N ALA A 40 7.07 -2.42 18.90
CA ALA A 40 5.95 -1.51 18.72
C ALA A 40 5.66 -1.27 17.23
N MET A 41 4.43 -0.88 16.92
CA MET A 41 4.01 -0.47 15.59
C MET A 41 2.94 0.62 15.64
N THR A 42 2.96 1.54 14.69
CA THR A 42 1.93 2.57 14.55
C THR A 42 1.71 2.95 13.09
N TRP A 43 0.51 3.46 12.79
CA TRP A 43 0.13 3.94 11.47
C TRP A 43 0.34 5.44 11.34
N GLU A 44 0.76 5.88 10.15
CA GLU A 44 0.62 7.27 9.72
C GLU A 44 -0.88 7.60 9.60
N GLY A 45 -1.28 8.84 9.91
CA GLY A 45 -2.70 9.24 9.98
C GLY A 45 -3.48 9.09 8.67
N ASN A 46 -2.81 9.00 7.51
CA ASN A 46 -3.44 8.74 6.21
C ASN A 46 -3.55 7.23 5.86
N GLY A 47 -2.97 6.34 6.67
CA GLY A 47 -2.98 4.89 6.46
C GLY A 47 -2.07 4.38 5.33
N LEU A 48 -1.22 5.24 4.74
CA LEU A 48 -0.33 4.86 3.64
C LEU A 48 1.07 4.47 4.10
N ARG A 49 1.36 4.54 5.40
CA ARG A 49 2.65 4.17 5.96
C ARG A 49 2.51 3.60 7.35
N LEU A 50 3.41 2.69 7.67
CA LEU A 50 3.55 2.06 8.96
C LEU A 50 4.95 2.36 9.51
N ALA A 51 5.04 2.69 10.79
CA ALA A 51 6.29 2.77 11.53
C ALA A 51 6.41 1.55 12.45
N LEU A 52 7.59 0.93 12.48
CA LEU A 52 7.91 -0.29 13.22
C LEU A 52 9.17 -0.07 14.06
N ALA A 53 9.12 -0.42 15.35
CA ALA A 53 10.30 -0.44 16.21
C ALA A 53 10.86 -1.88 16.31
N VAL A 54 12.12 -2.06 15.90
CA VAL A 54 12.82 -3.36 15.91
C VAL A 54 14.30 -3.14 16.23
N ASP A 55 14.87 -3.88 17.19
CA ASP A 55 16.30 -3.83 17.55
C ASP A 55 16.85 -2.40 17.78
N GLY A 56 16.08 -1.51 18.41
CA GLY A 56 16.48 -0.11 18.64
C GLY A 56 16.45 0.80 17.41
N SER A 57 15.97 0.30 16.27
CA SER A 57 15.78 1.05 15.02
C SER A 57 14.30 1.26 14.71
N ILE A 58 14.00 2.33 13.96
CA ILE A 58 12.66 2.60 13.43
C ILE A 58 12.66 2.35 11.92
N TYR A 59 11.80 1.44 11.47
CA TYR A 59 11.56 1.15 10.07
C TYR A 59 10.27 1.81 9.61
N PHE A 60 10.28 2.36 8.39
CA PHE A 60 9.08 2.85 7.71
C PHE A 60 8.74 1.95 6.54
N ALA A 61 7.50 1.46 6.51
CA ALA A 61 6.96 0.68 5.41
C ALA A 61 5.84 1.45 4.72
N ASN A 62 5.94 1.62 3.40
CA ASN A 62 4.90 2.25 2.59
C ASN A 62 3.86 1.22 2.16
N VAL A 63 2.59 1.57 2.32
CA VAL A 63 1.45 0.84 1.78
C VAL A 63 1.05 1.49 0.47
N ARG A 64 0.97 0.68 -0.59
CA ARG A 64 0.45 1.09 -1.89
C ARG A 64 -0.89 0.40 -2.10
N PRO A 65 -2.03 1.09 -1.91
CA PRO A 65 -3.32 0.57 -2.29
C PRO A 65 -3.34 0.16 -3.76
N SER A 66 -4.13 -0.85 -4.09
CA SER A 66 -4.48 -1.15 -5.48
C SER A 66 -5.44 -0.08 -5.98
N TYR A 67 -4.90 1.02 -6.50
CA TYR A 67 -5.68 2.07 -7.13
C TYR A 67 -6.26 1.58 -8.46
N LYS A 68 -7.49 1.98 -8.77
CA LYS A 68 -8.06 1.80 -10.11
C LYS A 68 -7.46 2.88 -11.01
N TRP A 69 -6.93 2.50 -12.16
CA TRP A 69 -6.28 3.44 -13.07
C TRP A 69 -6.42 2.97 -14.51
N THR A 70 -6.31 3.93 -15.43
CA THR A 70 -6.31 3.69 -16.86
C THR A 70 -5.55 4.81 -17.58
N VAL A 71 -5.19 4.61 -18.85
CA VAL A 71 -4.47 5.61 -19.65
C VAL A 71 -5.23 5.81 -20.95
N ALA A 72 -5.43 7.09 -21.32
CA ALA A 72 -5.97 7.49 -22.61
C ALA A 72 -5.02 8.50 -23.25
N GLN A 73 -4.42 8.14 -24.39
CA GLN A 73 -3.36 8.90 -25.05
C GLN A 73 -2.22 9.27 -24.06
N SER A 74 -2.03 10.56 -23.78
CA SER A 74 -1.01 11.08 -22.85
C SER A 74 -1.58 11.41 -21.46
N THR A 75 -2.79 10.97 -21.15
CA THR A 75 -3.44 11.23 -19.86
C THR A 75 -3.56 9.96 -19.04
N LEU A 76 -2.86 9.91 -17.90
CA LEU A 76 -3.06 8.92 -16.86
C LEU A 76 -4.26 9.33 -16.00
N VAL A 77 -5.22 8.42 -15.86
CA VAL A 77 -6.38 8.61 -14.99
C VAL A 77 -6.32 7.61 -13.85
N TYR A 78 -6.37 8.05 -12.61
CA TYR A 78 -6.42 7.15 -11.45
C TYR A 78 -7.39 7.64 -10.37
N ALA A 79 -8.03 6.70 -9.70
CA ALA A 79 -8.94 6.94 -8.59
C ALA A 79 -8.25 6.76 -7.25
N PHE A 80 -8.53 7.67 -6.31
CA PHE A 80 -8.17 7.55 -4.90
C PHE A 80 -9.39 7.83 -4.04
N CYS A 81 -9.81 6.85 -3.25
CA CYS A 81 -10.98 6.96 -2.38
C CYS A 81 -10.53 7.05 -0.92
N LYS A 82 -11.13 7.98 -0.17
CA LYS A 82 -11.03 7.98 1.29
C LYS A 82 -12.23 7.21 1.85
N ALA A 83 -12.00 6.29 2.79
CA ALA A 83 -13.07 5.53 3.42
C ALA A 83 -14.15 6.48 3.97
N GLY A 84 -15.41 6.24 3.58
CA GLY A 84 -16.56 7.06 4.00
C GLY A 84 -16.72 8.42 3.31
N SER A 85 -16.01 8.69 2.21
CA SER A 85 -16.09 9.95 1.47
C SER A 85 -16.14 9.75 -0.05
N SER A 86 -16.30 10.83 -0.80
CA SER A 86 -16.23 10.82 -2.26
C SER A 86 -14.83 10.40 -2.74
N CYS A 87 -14.79 9.73 -3.89
CA CYS A 87 -13.55 9.36 -4.56
C CYS A 87 -13.04 10.54 -5.40
N GLY A 88 -11.76 10.84 -5.29
CA GLY A 88 -11.06 11.74 -6.21
C GLY A 88 -10.58 10.97 -7.43
N MET A 89 -10.86 11.48 -8.62
CA MET A 89 -10.35 10.98 -9.89
C MET A 89 -9.36 11.99 -10.45
N MET A 90 -8.08 11.63 -10.45
CA MET A 90 -7.00 12.44 -11.02
C MET A 90 -6.92 12.19 -12.52
N PHE A 91 -6.89 13.26 -13.30
CA PHE A 91 -6.50 13.28 -14.70
C PHE A 91 -5.15 13.98 -14.79
N TRP A 92 -4.12 13.26 -15.20
CA TRP A 92 -2.77 13.78 -15.31
C TRP A 92 -2.25 13.61 -16.73
N ASN A 93 -2.09 14.71 -17.46
CA ASN A 93 -1.40 14.71 -18.73
C ASN A 93 0.11 14.63 -18.50
N THR A 94 0.72 13.51 -18.88
CA THR A 94 2.13 13.24 -18.62
C THR A 94 3.08 14.01 -19.54
N LYS A 95 2.59 14.65 -20.61
CA LYS A 95 3.39 15.49 -21.52
C LYS A 95 3.42 16.95 -21.08
N THR A 96 2.26 17.50 -20.70
CA THR A 96 2.14 18.91 -20.27
C THR A 96 2.27 19.09 -18.76
N ASP A 97 2.26 18.00 -18.01
CA ASP A 97 2.12 17.97 -16.54
C ASP A 97 0.81 18.59 -16.00
N ASP A 98 -0.19 18.81 -16.87
CA ASP A 98 -1.49 19.30 -16.44
C ASP A 98 -2.21 18.27 -15.57
N ARG A 99 -2.71 18.71 -14.41
CA ARG A 99 -3.38 17.86 -13.42
C ARG A 99 -4.73 18.43 -13.05
N ARG A 100 -5.78 17.61 -13.10
CA ARG A 100 -7.14 17.98 -12.69
C ARG A 100 -7.76 16.88 -11.85
N ILE A 101 -8.45 17.26 -10.78
CA ILE A 101 -9.16 16.32 -9.90
C ILE A 101 -10.67 16.53 -10.08
N LYS A 102 -11.41 15.44 -10.31
CA LYS A 102 -12.87 15.41 -10.26
C LYS A 102 -13.31 14.53 -9.10
N TYR A 103 -14.14 15.05 -8.21
CA TYR A 103 -14.75 14.26 -7.14
C TYR A 103 -16.05 13.60 -7.63
N VAL A 104 -16.21 12.32 -7.34
CA VAL A 104 -17.42 11.54 -7.62
C VAL A 104 -17.81 10.71 -6.39
N PRO A 105 -19.10 10.42 -6.17
CA PRO A 105 -19.54 9.71 -4.96
C PRO A 105 -18.89 8.32 -4.79
N SER A 106 -18.78 7.55 -5.87
CA SER A 106 -18.17 6.22 -5.88
C SER A 106 -17.58 5.90 -7.26
N ILE A 107 -16.59 4.99 -7.29
CA ILE A 107 -15.96 4.51 -8.53
C ILE A 107 -15.97 2.98 -8.51
N HIS A 108 -16.78 2.38 -9.38
CA HIS A 108 -16.87 0.92 -9.54
C HIS A 108 -15.80 0.39 -10.48
N ASP A 109 -15.51 1.07 -11.57
CA ASP A 109 -14.48 0.65 -12.51
C ASP A 109 -13.86 1.84 -13.27
N LEU A 110 -12.68 1.63 -13.85
CA LEU A 110 -11.96 2.60 -14.67
C LEU A 110 -11.35 1.90 -15.89
N HIS A 111 -11.85 2.25 -17.07
CA HIS A 111 -11.34 1.78 -18.35
C HIS A 111 -11.21 2.93 -19.33
N SER A 112 -10.21 2.85 -20.20
CA SER A 112 -10.10 3.64 -21.42
C SER A 112 -10.54 2.78 -22.61
N ALA A 113 -11.07 3.42 -23.64
CA ALA A 113 -11.47 2.77 -24.88
C ALA A 113 -11.19 3.70 -26.05
N GLY A 114 -10.76 3.09 -27.16
CA GLY A 114 -10.39 3.79 -28.40
C GLY A 114 -8.91 4.21 -28.42
N ASP A 115 -8.31 4.04 -29.60
CA ASP A 115 -7.06 4.68 -30.02
C ASP A 115 -7.34 5.51 -31.28
#